data_AF-A0A941TG60-F1
#
_entry.id   AF-A0A941TG60-F1
#
_cell.length_a   1.000
_cell.length_b   1.000
_cell.length_c   1.000
_cell.angle_alpha   90.00
_cell.angle_beta   90.00
_cell.angle_gamma   90.00
#
_symmetry.space_group_name_H-M   'P 1'
#
loop_
_entity.id
_entity.type
_entity.pdbx_description
1 polymer ?
#
loop_
_entity_poly.entity_id
_entity_poly.type
_entity_poly.pdbx_seq_one_letter_code
_entity_poly.pdbx_strand_id
1 'polypeptide(L)'
;MAIGTGDLSAQQRTPPGRGPDVFSACPEPAIGSQVGVLDGLPLIKGPAGLCFVRPAAGAQASDHHGLCLFQRIARVEAASVAAQGAKLVVEARGTAASAGWTQPTLVERPASSGRRAIVVDFLACPPPTVASSTPTPISAVLRVSPAGDVGRIIVAGERNEIALDVPAGRP
;
A
#
# COMPACT_ATOMS: atom_id res chain seq x y z
N MET A 1 -50.43 41.76 -7.36
CA MET A 1 -49.50 41.57 -6.23
C MET A 1 -48.51 40.49 -6.62
N ALA A 2 -47.22 40.81 -6.58
CA ALA A 2 -46.13 39.96 -7.06
C ALA A 2 -45.54 39.12 -5.93
N ILE A 3 -45.21 37.85 -6.19
CA ILE A 3 -44.15 37.01 -5.56
C ILE A 3 -43.88 35.89 -6.60
N GLY A 4 -42.75 35.75 -7.29
CA GLY A 4 -41.39 35.65 -6.83
C GLY A 4 -40.91 34.19 -7.05
N THR A 5 -40.54 33.81 -8.28
CA THR A 5 -39.91 32.51 -8.58
C THR A 5 -38.42 32.57 -8.21
N GLY A 6 -38.11 32.15 -6.99
CA GLY A 6 -36.74 31.85 -6.55
C GLY A 6 -36.52 30.35 -6.52
N ASP A 7 -35.80 29.82 -7.51
CA ASP A 7 -35.31 28.44 -7.47
C ASP A 7 -34.05 28.42 -6.58
N LEU A 8 -34.27 27.97 -5.34
CA LEU A 8 -33.28 27.90 -4.29
C LEU A 8 -32.40 26.67 -4.48
N SER A 9 -31.10 26.92 -4.66
CA SER A 9 -29.98 26.06 -4.32
C SER A 9 -30.34 25.00 -3.28
N ALA A 10 -30.51 23.75 -3.73
CA ALA A 10 -30.72 22.61 -2.85
C ALA A 10 -29.43 22.35 -2.07
N GLN A 11 -29.40 22.93 -0.88
CA GLN A 11 -28.48 22.71 0.21
C GLN A 11 -28.17 21.23 0.39
N GLN A 12 -26.87 20.96 0.51
CA GLN A 12 -26.30 19.81 1.19
C GLN A 12 -27.08 19.50 2.48
N ARG A 13 -27.94 18.50 2.44
CA ARG A 13 -28.49 17.87 3.65
C ARG A 13 -27.54 16.77 4.06
N THR A 14 -26.63 17.13 4.96
CA THR A 14 -25.91 16.18 5.80
C THR A 14 -26.93 15.45 6.68
N PRO A 15 -27.01 14.10 6.68
CA PRO A 15 -27.78 13.39 7.70
C PRO A 15 -27.02 13.46 9.04
N PRO A 16 -27.68 13.79 10.16
CA PRO A 16 -27.09 13.71 11.49
C PRO A 16 -27.25 12.27 12.00
N GLY A 17 -26.14 11.58 12.22
CA GLY A 17 -26.18 10.20 12.71
C GLY A 17 -24.86 9.47 12.53
N ARG A 18 -23.76 10.08 12.97
CA ARG A 18 -22.44 9.43 12.92
C ARG A 18 -22.36 8.44 14.10
N GLY A 19 -22.82 7.21 13.87
CA GLY A 19 -22.20 6.05 14.53
C GLY A 19 -20.72 6.00 14.16
N PRO A 20 -19.84 5.31 14.91
CA PRO A 20 -18.45 5.19 14.48
C PRO A 20 -18.46 4.60 13.07
N ASP A 21 -18.01 5.38 12.08
CA ASP A 21 -17.86 4.90 10.71
C ASP A 21 -16.86 3.73 10.80
N VAL A 22 -17.36 2.50 10.84
CA VAL A 22 -16.57 1.27 11.02
C VAL A 22 -15.61 1.05 9.84
N PHE A 23 -15.83 1.77 8.74
CA PHE A 23 -15.09 1.65 7.50
C PHE A 23 -14.53 3.02 7.08
N SER A 24 -13.22 3.07 6.84
CA SER A 24 -12.51 4.26 6.36
C SER A 24 -11.98 4.04 4.94
N ALA A 25 -11.68 5.12 4.21
CA ALA A 25 -11.02 5.02 2.91
C ALA A 25 -9.60 4.49 3.11
N CYS A 26 -9.17 3.54 2.28
CA CYS A 26 -7.81 3.02 2.36
C CYS A 26 -6.81 4.16 2.06
N PRO A 27 -5.70 4.27 2.81
CA PRO A 27 -4.59 5.10 2.37
C PRO A 27 -4.11 4.58 1.02
N GLU A 28 -3.84 5.47 0.08
CA GLU A 28 -3.23 5.08 -1.19
C GLU A 28 -1.71 4.92 -1.02
N PRO A 29 -1.10 3.81 -1.47
CA PRO A 29 -1.72 2.64 -2.09
C PRO A 29 -2.40 1.71 -1.06
N ALA A 30 -3.55 1.12 -1.43
CA ALA A 30 -4.25 0.19 -0.56
C ALA A 30 -3.48 -1.13 -0.41
N ILE A 31 -3.04 -1.42 0.80
CA ILE A 31 -2.30 -2.65 1.14
C ILE A 31 -3.20 -3.57 1.94
N GLY A 32 -3.38 -4.81 1.47
CA GLY A 32 -4.14 -5.82 2.19
C GLY A 32 -4.87 -6.78 1.26
N SER A 33 -5.43 -7.83 1.86
CA SER A 33 -6.25 -8.79 1.13
C SER A 33 -7.69 -8.29 1.02
N GLN A 34 -8.32 -8.49 -0.14
CA GLN A 34 -9.76 -8.31 -0.24
C GLN A 34 -10.46 -9.31 0.69
N VAL A 35 -11.38 -8.81 1.50
CA VAL A 35 -12.22 -9.63 2.37
C VAL A 35 -13.70 -9.61 1.97
N GLY A 36 -14.08 -8.68 1.09
CA GLY A 36 -15.45 -8.60 0.59
C GLY A 36 -15.67 -7.46 -0.39
N VAL A 37 -16.95 -7.20 -0.66
CA VAL A 37 -17.43 -6.07 -1.45
C VAL A 37 -18.61 -5.47 -0.69
N LEU A 38 -18.59 -4.15 -0.46
CA LEU A 38 -19.69 -3.40 0.14
C LEU A 38 -20.11 -2.31 -0.84
N ASP A 39 -21.37 -2.30 -1.26
CA ASP A 39 -21.90 -1.35 -2.25
C ASP A 39 -21.07 -1.26 -3.55
N GLY A 40 -20.52 -2.39 -4.00
CA GLY A 40 -19.67 -2.47 -5.19
C GLY A 40 -18.21 -2.03 -4.97
N LEU A 41 -17.84 -1.61 -3.77
CA LEU A 41 -16.48 -1.21 -3.41
C LEU A 41 -15.73 -2.37 -2.75
N PRO A 42 -14.46 -2.65 -3.12
CA PRO A 42 -13.69 -3.71 -2.50
C PRO A 42 -13.35 -3.34 -1.05
N LEU A 43 -13.70 -4.25 -0.13
CA LEU A 43 -13.36 -4.17 1.27
C LEU A 43 -12.02 -4.86 1.51
N ILE A 44 -11.06 -4.12 2.03
CA ILE A 44 -9.67 -4.53 2.23
C ILE A 44 -9.40 -4.69 3.72
N LYS A 45 -8.79 -5.82 4.10
CA LYS A 45 -8.21 -5.98 5.43
C LYS A 45 -6.75 -5.53 5.39
N GLY A 46 -6.54 -4.28 5.80
CA GLY A 46 -5.22 -3.69 5.97
C GLY A 46 -4.68 -3.86 7.40
N PRO A 47 -3.45 -3.39 7.66
CA PRO A 47 -2.82 -3.46 8.98
C PRO A 47 -3.53 -2.61 10.05
N ALA A 48 -4.26 -1.57 9.63
CA ALA A 48 -5.02 -0.69 10.52
C ALA A 48 -6.50 -1.10 10.70
N GLY A 49 -6.93 -2.21 10.10
CA GLY A 49 -8.32 -2.66 10.13
C GLY A 49 -8.93 -2.77 8.73
N LEU A 50 -10.25 -2.64 8.65
CA LEU A 50 -11.00 -2.73 7.39
C LEU A 50 -11.11 -1.36 6.74
N CYS A 51 -10.80 -1.28 5.44
CA CYS A 51 -10.94 -0.05 4.65
C CYS A 51 -11.52 -0.35 3.26
N PHE A 52 -12.15 0.63 2.61
CA PHE A 52 -12.64 0.51 1.23
C PHE A 52 -11.82 1.39 0.29
N VAL A 53 -11.62 0.93 -0.94
CA VAL A 53 -10.99 1.76 -1.98
C VAL A 53 -12.07 2.60 -2.65
N ARG A 54 -12.01 3.93 -2.48
CA ARG A 54 -12.92 4.85 -3.16
C ARG A 54 -12.41 5.09 -4.57
N PRO A 55 -13.17 4.77 -5.64
CA PRO A 55 -12.77 5.15 -6.98
C PRO A 55 -12.68 6.68 -7.08
N ALA A 56 -11.70 7.17 -7.84
CA ALA A 56 -11.62 8.58 -8.18
C ALA A 56 -12.96 9.05 -8.78
N ALA A 57 -13.43 10.22 -8.37
CA ALA A 57 -14.74 10.74 -8.79
C ALA A 57 -14.83 10.79 -10.33
N GLY A 58 -15.73 9.98 -10.91
CA GLY A 58 -15.93 9.88 -12.36
C GLY A 58 -15.55 8.53 -12.99
N ALA A 59 -14.86 7.64 -12.28
CA ALA A 59 -14.61 6.29 -12.75
C ALA A 59 -15.85 5.40 -12.51
N GLN A 60 -16.52 4.96 -13.58
CA GLN A 60 -17.56 3.95 -13.46
C GLN A 60 -16.96 2.62 -12.97
N ALA A 61 -17.67 1.95 -12.05
CA ALA A 61 -17.29 0.67 -11.45
C ALA A 61 -17.11 -0.49 -12.45
N SER A 62 -17.30 -0.26 -13.75
CA SER A 62 -17.17 -1.27 -14.81
C SER A 62 -15.76 -1.41 -15.37
N ASP A 63 -14.85 -0.47 -15.11
CA ASP A 63 -13.43 -0.68 -15.35
C ASP A 63 -12.80 -1.31 -14.11
N HIS A 64 -13.04 -2.61 -13.91
CA HIS A 64 -12.15 -3.46 -13.11
C HIS A 64 -10.80 -3.66 -13.81
N HIS A 65 -10.30 -2.65 -14.53
CA HIS A 65 -8.89 -2.47 -14.83
C HIS A 65 -8.15 -2.20 -13.51
N GLY A 66 -7.98 -3.30 -12.76
CA GLY A 66 -6.82 -3.58 -11.95
C GLY A 66 -6.63 -2.71 -10.72
N LEU A 67 -7.62 -2.65 -9.82
CA LEU A 67 -7.32 -2.30 -8.43
C LEU A 67 -6.33 -3.34 -7.89
N CYS A 68 -5.04 -2.96 -7.86
CA CYS A 68 -4.01 -3.81 -7.31
C CYS A 68 -4.14 -3.84 -5.80
N LEU A 69 -4.57 -4.99 -5.28
CA LEU A 69 -4.58 -5.27 -3.86
C LEU A 69 -3.24 -5.87 -3.50
N PHE A 70 -2.31 -5.00 -3.12
CA PHE A 70 -0.95 -5.37 -2.84
C PHE A 70 -0.89 -6.46 -1.76
N GLN A 71 -0.21 -7.55 -2.09
CA GLN A 71 0.11 -8.63 -1.17
C GLN A 71 1.61 -8.73 -0.97
N ARG A 72 2.03 -9.24 0.19
CA ARG A 72 3.45 -9.47 0.48
C ARG A 72 4.02 -10.53 -0.44
N ILE A 73 5.26 -10.30 -0.87
CA ILE A 73 6.04 -11.31 -1.56
C ILE A 73 6.28 -12.49 -0.61
N ALA A 74 6.13 -13.71 -1.12
CA ALA A 74 6.15 -14.92 -0.31
C ALA A 74 7.47 -15.07 0.48
N ARG A 75 8.61 -14.79 -0.16
CA ARG A 75 9.94 -14.84 0.47
C ARG A 75 10.84 -13.74 -0.07
N VAL A 76 11.54 -13.05 0.82
CA VAL A 76 12.67 -12.17 0.48
C VAL A 76 13.93 -13.02 0.42
N GLU A 77 14.68 -12.95 -0.68
CA GLU A 77 15.89 -13.76 -0.89
C GLU A 77 17.16 -12.96 -0.68
N ALA A 78 17.14 -11.69 -1.11
CA ALA A 78 18.25 -10.77 -0.94
C ALA A 78 17.71 -9.35 -0.78
N ALA A 79 18.44 -8.54 -0.03
CA ALA A 79 18.20 -7.12 0.05
C ALA A 79 19.55 -6.39 0.20
N SER A 80 19.62 -5.15 -0.30
CA SER A 80 20.78 -4.28 -0.15
C SER A 80 20.31 -2.86 0.17
N VAL A 81 21.19 -2.13 0.86
CA VAL A 81 21.00 -0.70 1.14
C VAL A 81 22.28 0.03 0.77
N ALA A 82 22.12 1.13 0.03
CA ALA A 82 23.21 2.02 -0.32
C ALA A 82 22.83 3.45 0.01
N ALA A 83 23.77 4.22 0.56
CA ALA A 83 23.64 5.66 0.66
C ALA A 83 23.91 6.29 -0.72
N GLN A 84 22.97 7.11 -1.20
CA GLN A 84 23.12 7.90 -2.42
C GLN A 84 22.86 9.38 -2.07
N GLY A 85 23.91 10.08 -1.64
CA GLY A 85 23.81 11.43 -1.09
C GLY A 85 22.96 11.45 0.19
N ALA A 86 21.93 12.30 0.24
CA ALA A 86 21.02 12.42 1.38
C ALA A 86 19.91 11.35 1.43
N LYS A 87 19.89 10.41 0.49
CA LYS A 87 18.86 9.37 0.35
C LYS A 87 19.45 7.99 0.57
N LEU A 88 18.63 7.07 1.07
CA LEU A 88 18.94 5.64 1.06
C LEU A 88 18.23 4.99 -0.12
N VAL A 89 18.95 4.15 -0.86
CA VAL A 89 18.40 3.29 -1.88
C VAL A 89 18.34 1.89 -1.31
N VAL A 90 17.14 1.35 -1.19
CA VAL A 90 16.88 -0.02 -0.75
C VAL A 90 16.48 -0.83 -1.96
N GLU A 91 17.19 -1.91 -2.24
CA GLU A 91 16.81 -2.87 -3.26
C GLU A 91 16.45 -4.20 -2.59
N ALA A 92 15.41 -4.85 -3.08
CA ALA A 92 14.99 -6.16 -2.61
C ALA A 92 14.76 -7.09 -3.80
N ARG A 93 15.12 -8.36 -3.61
CA ARG A 93 14.82 -9.48 -4.52
C ARG A 93 14.18 -10.59 -3.71
N GLY A 94 13.19 -11.22 -4.30
CA GLY A 94 12.44 -12.29 -3.65
C GLY A 94 11.70 -13.12 -4.67
N THR A 95 10.87 -14.01 -4.15
CA THR A 95 10.08 -14.92 -4.97
C THR A 95 8.60 -14.79 -4.60
N ALA A 96 7.78 -14.49 -5.61
CA ALA A 96 6.34 -14.49 -5.51
C ALA A 96 5.79 -15.92 -5.48
N ALA A 97 4.58 -16.09 -4.91
CA ALA A 97 3.98 -17.41 -4.73
C ALA A 97 3.61 -18.12 -6.05
N SER A 98 3.45 -17.36 -7.14
CA SER A 98 3.04 -17.85 -8.45
C SER A 98 3.56 -16.94 -9.57
N ALA A 99 3.32 -17.33 -10.81
CA ALA A 99 3.57 -16.48 -11.98
C ALA A 99 2.56 -15.33 -12.09
N GLY A 100 2.89 -14.32 -12.90
CA GLY A 100 1.95 -13.24 -13.25
C GLY A 100 1.75 -12.17 -12.16
N TRP A 101 2.56 -12.16 -11.10
CA TRP A 101 2.60 -11.03 -10.18
C TRP A 101 3.18 -9.79 -10.88
N THR A 102 2.63 -8.62 -10.59
CA THR A 102 3.00 -7.35 -11.24
C THR A 102 3.21 -6.21 -10.23
N GLN A 103 3.76 -5.09 -10.69
CA GLN A 103 4.03 -3.89 -9.89
C GLN A 103 4.76 -4.16 -8.56
N PRO A 104 5.94 -4.80 -8.57
CA PRO A 104 6.70 -4.96 -7.35
C PRO A 104 7.07 -3.62 -6.75
N THR A 105 6.85 -3.48 -5.45
CA THR A 105 7.08 -2.25 -4.73
C THR A 105 7.54 -2.52 -3.30
N LEU A 106 8.26 -1.55 -2.76
CA LEU A 106 8.73 -1.53 -1.38
C LEU A 106 8.05 -0.35 -0.71
N VAL A 107 7.32 -0.60 0.38
CA VAL A 107 6.54 0.43 1.09
C VAL A 107 6.97 0.50 2.54
N GLU A 108 7.30 1.70 3.02
CA GLU A 108 7.60 1.93 4.43
C GLU A 108 6.37 1.67 5.29
N ARG A 109 6.53 0.84 6.32
CA ARG A 109 5.49 0.62 7.31
C ARG A 109 5.47 1.80 8.28
N PRO A 110 4.30 2.40 8.59
CA PRO A 110 4.19 3.44 9.60
C PRO A 110 4.81 2.98 10.92
N ALA A 111 5.77 3.76 11.43
CA ALA A 111 6.62 3.33 12.53
C ALA A 111 5.86 3.15 13.85
N SER A 112 5.98 1.97 14.46
CA SER A 112 5.72 1.75 15.88
C SER A 112 6.91 2.32 16.67
N SER A 113 6.88 3.62 16.97
CA SER A 113 7.73 4.30 17.97
C SER A 113 9.18 3.79 18.10
N GLY A 114 10.02 4.03 17.07
CA GLY A 114 11.45 3.72 17.13
C GLY A 114 12.21 4.35 15.97
N ARG A 115 12.79 5.54 16.18
CA ARG A 115 13.36 6.40 15.11
C ARG A 115 14.59 5.83 14.36
N ARG A 116 15.11 4.65 14.71
CA ARG A 116 16.36 4.11 14.17
C ARG A 116 16.21 2.89 13.25
N ALA A 117 15.04 2.27 13.19
CA ALA A 117 14.77 1.14 12.32
C ALA A 117 13.52 1.39 11.48
N ILE A 118 13.67 1.32 10.16
CA ILE A 118 12.53 1.38 9.23
C ILE A 118 12.21 -0.03 8.79
N VAL A 119 10.93 -0.40 8.91
CA VAL A 119 10.43 -1.64 8.32
C VAL A 119 9.81 -1.31 6.97
N VAL A 120 10.19 -2.05 5.96
CA VAL A 120 9.72 -1.90 4.58
C VAL A 120 9.05 -3.21 4.18
N ASP A 121 7.79 -3.13 3.76
CA ASP A 121 7.05 -4.27 3.25
C ASP A 121 7.37 -4.45 1.76
N PHE A 122 7.78 -5.66 1.38
CA PHE A 122 7.97 -6.03 -0.02
C PHE A 122 6.66 -6.60 -0.57
N LEU A 123 6.04 -5.84 -1.47
CA LEU A 123 4.70 -6.08 -1.98
C LEU A 123 4.69 -6.20 -3.50
N ALA A 124 3.66 -6.86 -4.03
CA ALA A 124 3.32 -6.83 -5.44
C ALA A 124 1.82 -7.14 -5.63
N CYS A 125 1.33 -6.89 -6.83
CA CYS A 125 -0.02 -7.25 -7.24
C CYS A 125 -0.07 -8.73 -7.58
N PRO A 126 -0.89 -9.53 -6.89
CA PRO A 126 -1.13 -10.91 -7.29
C PRO A 126 -1.89 -10.94 -8.64
N PRO A 127 -1.75 -12.02 -9.43
CA PRO A 127 -2.56 -12.21 -10.62
C PRO A 127 -4.06 -12.34 -10.25
N PRO A 128 -4.99 -11.90 -11.10
CA PRO A 128 -6.43 -11.92 -10.82
C PRO A 128 -7.00 -13.34 -10.70
N THR A 129 -6.36 -14.31 -11.34
CA THR A 129 -6.65 -15.74 -11.24
C THR A 129 -5.38 -16.45 -10.81
N VAL A 130 -5.51 -17.57 -10.09
CA VAL A 130 -4.37 -18.44 -9.76
C VAL A 130 -3.62 -18.82 -11.03
N ALA A 131 -2.53 -18.11 -11.30
CA ALA A 131 -1.56 -18.49 -12.30
C ALA A 131 -0.86 -19.77 -11.84
N SER A 132 -0.09 -20.37 -12.75
CA SER A 132 0.78 -21.51 -12.45
C SER A 132 1.44 -21.37 -11.07
N SER A 133 1.46 -22.46 -10.30
CA SER A 133 2.13 -22.56 -8.99
C SER A 133 3.65 -22.46 -9.07
N THR A 134 4.19 -22.04 -10.22
CA THR A 134 5.60 -21.75 -10.45
C THR A 134 5.99 -20.49 -9.67
N PRO A 135 6.86 -20.61 -8.65
CA PRO A 135 7.37 -19.44 -7.95
C PRO A 135 8.14 -18.55 -8.92
N THR A 136 7.92 -17.24 -8.85
CA THR A 136 8.49 -16.29 -9.83
C THR A 136 9.39 -15.26 -9.16
N PRO A 137 10.64 -15.09 -9.63
CA PRO A 137 11.55 -14.06 -9.11
C PRO A 137 10.99 -12.65 -9.35
N ILE A 138 11.17 -11.78 -8.37
CA ILE A 138 10.69 -10.40 -8.44
C ILE A 138 11.62 -9.45 -7.68
N SER A 139 11.73 -8.21 -8.14
CA SER A 139 12.60 -7.19 -7.55
C SER A 139 11.92 -5.83 -7.47
N ALA A 140 12.28 -5.06 -6.44
CA ALA A 140 11.79 -3.70 -6.23
C ALA A 140 12.89 -2.81 -5.65
N VAL A 141 12.72 -1.49 -5.82
CA VAL A 141 13.61 -0.47 -5.30
C VAL A 141 12.79 0.61 -4.61
N LEU A 142 13.22 1.02 -3.41
CA LEU A 142 12.67 2.14 -2.65
C LEU A 142 13.77 3.17 -2.38
N ARG A 143 13.39 4.45 -2.47
CA ARG A 143 14.24 5.57 -2.09
C ARG A 143 13.69 6.22 -0.84
N VAL A 144 14.38 6.05 0.29
CA VAL A 144 14.00 6.58 1.60
C VAL A 144 14.68 7.93 1.81
N SER A 145 13.97 8.91 2.35
CA SER A 145 14.49 10.23 2.72
C SER A 145 13.93 10.68 4.07
N PRO A 146 14.72 11.29 4.97
CA PRO A 146 16.17 11.49 4.91
C PRO A 146 16.97 10.29 5.46
N ALA A 147 18.22 10.12 4.99
CA ALA A 147 19.11 9.04 5.42
C ALA A 147 19.68 9.20 6.85
N GLY A 148 19.71 10.42 7.39
CA GLY A 148 20.58 10.80 8.53
C GLY A 148 20.29 10.11 9.87
N ASP A 149 19.06 9.66 10.13
CA ASP A 149 18.66 9.08 11.42
C ASP A 149 18.38 7.56 11.35
N VAL A 150 18.48 6.97 10.16
CA VAL A 150 18.15 5.56 9.93
C VAL A 150 19.39 4.70 10.15
N GLY A 151 19.42 3.92 11.23
CA GLY A 151 20.51 2.98 11.50
C GLY A 151 20.30 1.60 10.88
N ARG A 152 19.04 1.22 10.61
CA ARG A 152 18.67 -0.11 10.13
C ARG A 152 17.44 -0.08 9.23
N ILE A 153 17.44 -0.93 8.21
CA ILE A 153 16.30 -1.19 7.33
C ILE A 153 15.95 -2.67 7.41
N ILE A 154 14.67 -2.98 7.62
CA ILE A 154 14.17 -4.36 7.68
C ILE A 154 13.22 -4.55 6.50
N VAL A 155 13.61 -5.37 5.53
CA VAL A 155 12.75 -5.72 4.38
C VAL A 155 11.95 -6.97 4.74
N ALA A 156 10.63 -6.83 4.83
CA ALA A 156 9.73 -7.90 5.24
C ALA A 156 8.93 -8.47 4.06
N GLY A 157 9.01 -9.79 3.89
CA GLY A 157 8.08 -10.57 3.07
C GLY A 157 6.97 -11.18 3.93
N GLU A 158 6.30 -12.20 3.40
CA GLU A 158 5.31 -12.98 4.12
C GLU A 158 5.95 -13.98 5.09
N ARG A 159 6.95 -14.74 4.62
CA ARG A 159 7.55 -15.85 5.38
C ARG A 159 8.83 -15.49 6.13
N ASN A 160 9.43 -14.35 5.81
CA ASN A 160 10.71 -13.94 6.40
C ASN A 160 10.95 -12.43 6.27
N GLU A 161 12.00 -11.96 6.92
CA GLU A 161 12.54 -10.62 6.82
C GLU A 161 14.07 -10.64 6.70
N ILE A 162 14.64 -9.61 6.09
CA ILE A 162 16.09 -9.36 6.01
C ILE A 162 16.37 -8.00 6.64
N ALA A 163 17.20 -7.98 7.68
CA ALA A 163 17.68 -6.76 8.31
C ALA A 163 19.01 -6.33 7.69
N LEU A 164 19.11 -5.04 7.37
CA LEU A 164 20.27 -4.40 6.76
C LEU A 164 20.71 -3.24 7.64
N ASP A 165 21.99 -3.21 8.00
CA ASP A 165 22.56 -2.04 8.65
C ASP A 165 22.85 -0.96 7.60
N VAL A 166 22.45 0.27 7.90
CA VAL A 166 22.68 1.40 7.00
C VAL A 166 24.15 1.82 7.12
N PRO A 167 24.89 1.91 6.01
CA PRO A 167 26.26 2.41 6.05
C PRO A 167 26.26 3.82 6.64
N ALA A 168 27.05 4.05 7.70
CA ALA A 168 27.28 5.40 8.18
C ALA A 168 27.88 6.21 7.03
N GLY A 169 27.13 7.20 6.53
CA GLY A 169 27.65 8.13 5.53
C GLY A 169 28.89 8.79 6.13
N ARG A 170 30.08 8.53 5.57
CA ARG A 170 31.23 9.36 5.92
C ARG A 170 30.94 10.77 5.43
N PRO A 171 31.08 11.80 6.29
CA PRO A 171 31.01 13.19 5.86
C PRO A 171 32.09 13.52 4.83
#